data_AF-A0A9X2RCJ5-F1
#
_entry.id   AF-A0A9X2RCJ5-F1
#
_cell.length_a   1.000
_cell.length_b   1.000
_cell.length_c   1.000
_cell.angle_alpha   90.00
_cell.angle_beta   90.00
_cell.angle_gamma   90.00
#
_symmetry.space_group_name_H-M   'P 1'
#
loop_
_entity.id
_entity.type
_entity.pdbx_description
1 polymer ?
#
loop_
_entity_poly.entity_id
_entity_poly.type
_entity_poly.pdbx_seq_one_letter_code
_entity_poly.pdbx_strand_id
1 'polypeptide(L)'
;MGENGDLLQNINVLDVLYANDLERYAVKVNQPEAGTDGPGTKDLLHLNDVEPLSPRLADEYPLFDAGDLLVSLREPHLVFVLDPDTKETKWHASAPFIQQHDPDFVGDGWIGVFDNNEDFTERGTMLGGSRIVAM
;
A
#
# COMPACT_ATOMS: atom_id res chain seq x y z
N MET A 1 8.34 5.42 16.83
CA MET A 1 9.49 5.89 17.64
C MET A 1 8.95 6.40 18.96
N GLY A 2 9.62 6.13 20.08
CA GLY A 2 9.30 6.77 21.36
C GLY A 2 9.63 8.26 21.31
N GLU A 3 9.19 9.02 22.31
CA GLU A 3 9.45 10.47 22.39
C GLU A 3 10.95 10.83 22.35
N ASN A 4 11.82 9.88 22.73
CA ASN A 4 13.27 10.03 22.70
C ASN A 4 13.93 9.50 21.41
N GLY A 5 13.15 9.07 20.41
CA GLY A 5 13.66 8.42 19.21
C GLY A 5 13.98 6.93 19.37
N ASP A 6 13.50 6.30 20.45
CA ASP A 6 13.68 4.87 20.67
C ASP A 6 12.85 4.04 19.66
N LEU A 7 13.42 2.96 19.15
CA LEU A 7 12.70 2.01 18.31
C LEU A 7 11.67 1.25 19.16
N LEU A 8 10.39 1.50 18.92
CA LEU A 8 9.30 0.80 19.60
C LEU A 8 9.01 -0.54 18.93
N GLN A 9 9.06 -0.57 17.60
CA GLN A 9 8.77 -1.74 16.80
C GLN A 9 9.43 -1.63 15.43
N ASN A 10 9.79 -2.78 14.86
CA ASN A 10 10.24 -2.90 13.48
C ASN A 10 9.43 -4.01 12.80
N ILE A 11 8.77 -3.68 11.70
CA ILE A 11 7.97 -4.59 10.89
C ILE A 11 8.62 -4.64 9.50
N ASN A 12 9.05 -5.83 9.10
CA ASN A 12 9.55 -6.06 7.76
C ASN A 12 8.36 -6.34 6.82
N VAL A 13 8.11 -5.43 5.88
CA VAL A 13 6.98 -5.54 4.95
C VAL A 13 7.08 -6.79 4.06
N LEU A 14 8.28 -7.23 3.66
CA LEU A 14 8.39 -8.48 2.90
C LEU A 14 7.89 -9.67 3.72
N ASP A 15 8.29 -9.75 4.99
CA ASP A 15 7.83 -10.82 5.88
C ASP A 15 6.29 -10.78 6.05
N VAL A 16 5.71 -9.58 6.13
CA VAL A 16 4.24 -9.39 6.15
C VAL A 16 3.62 -9.94 4.87
N LEU A 17 4.14 -9.60 3.69
CA LEU A 17 3.58 -10.09 2.43
C LEU A 17 3.61 -11.62 2.34
N TYR A 18 4.71 -12.27 2.73
CA TYR A 18 4.83 -13.73 2.72
C TYR A 18 3.96 -14.41 3.78
N ALA A 19 3.79 -13.81 4.96
CA ALA A 19 2.98 -14.38 6.04
C ALA A 19 1.47 -14.26 5.79
N ASN A 20 1.05 -13.41 4.86
CA ASN A 20 -0.37 -13.10 4.58
C ASN A 20 -0.81 -13.53 3.16
N ASP A 21 -0.08 -14.44 2.50
CA ASP A 21 -0.36 -14.92 1.12
C ASP A 21 -0.41 -13.79 0.06
N LEU A 22 0.38 -12.72 0.26
CA LEU A 22 0.48 -11.53 -0.61
C LEU A 22 1.79 -11.47 -1.41
N GLU A 23 2.64 -12.48 -1.34
CA GLU A 23 3.94 -12.54 -2.04
C GLU A 23 3.81 -12.42 -3.56
N ARG A 24 2.64 -12.78 -4.12
CA ARG A 24 2.32 -12.59 -5.54
C ARG A 24 2.49 -11.14 -6.01
N TYR A 25 2.25 -10.16 -5.14
CA TYR A 25 2.39 -8.74 -5.47
C TYR A 25 3.86 -8.33 -5.57
N ALA A 26 4.74 -8.89 -4.74
CA ALA A 26 6.18 -8.67 -4.85
C ALA A 26 6.76 -9.32 -6.13
N VAL A 27 6.23 -10.47 -6.55
CA VAL A 27 6.62 -11.13 -7.82
C VAL A 27 6.13 -10.37 -9.05
N LYS A 28 4.95 -9.73 -8.99
CA LYS A 28 4.39 -8.91 -10.09
C LYS A 28 5.35 -7.82 -10.56
N VAL A 29 6.13 -7.23 -9.65
CA VAL A 29 7.14 -6.20 -9.96
C VAL A 29 8.33 -6.76 -10.75
N ASN A 30 8.56 -8.07 -10.66
CA ASN A 30 9.73 -8.76 -11.21
C ASN A 30 9.45 -9.59 -12.48
N GLN A 31 8.35 -9.35 -13.21
CA GLN A 31 7.99 -10.21 -14.34
C GLN A 31 9.06 -10.24 -15.45
N PRO A 32 9.70 -11.40 -15.70
CA PRO A 32 10.77 -11.55 -16.71
C PRO A 32 10.23 -11.66 -18.15
N GLU A 33 8.91 -11.75 -18.33
CA GLU A 33 8.26 -11.87 -19.64
C GLU A 33 8.31 -10.59 -20.49
N ALA A 34 8.75 -9.46 -19.90
CA ALA A 34 8.99 -8.20 -20.61
C ALA A 34 10.28 -8.20 -21.47
N GLY A 35 11.05 -9.30 -21.48
CA GLY A 35 12.30 -9.38 -22.24
C GLY A 35 13.43 -8.50 -21.67
N THR A 36 13.35 -8.16 -20.38
CA THR A 36 14.37 -7.38 -19.67
C THR A 36 15.32 -8.31 -18.90
N ASP A 37 16.62 -7.97 -18.87
CA ASP A 37 17.70 -8.72 -18.18
C ASP A 37 17.62 -8.63 -16.64
N GLY A 38 16.41 -8.76 -16.08
CA GLY A 38 16.13 -8.66 -14.65
C GLY A 38 15.05 -7.62 -14.31
N PRO A 39 14.86 -7.35 -13.01
CA PRO A 39 13.92 -6.35 -12.51
C PRO A 39 14.19 -4.99 -13.14
N GLY A 40 13.14 -4.30 -13.59
CA GLY A 40 13.25 -2.91 -14.07
C GLY A 40 13.70 -1.92 -12.98
N THR A 41 13.70 -2.34 -11.72
CA THR A 41 14.10 -1.53 -10.55
C THR A 41 14.69 -2.42 -9.45
N LYS A 42 15.60 -1.85 -8.64
CA LYS A 42 16.08 -2.48 -7.39
C LYS A 42 15.17 -2.19 -6.19
N ASP A 43 14.25 -1.25 -6.36
CA ASP A 43 13.24 -0.91 -5.37
C ASP A 43 11.97 -1.72 -5.68
N LEU A 44 11.80 -2.83 -4.95
CA LEU A 44 10.75 -3.82 -5.27
C LEU A 44 9.38 -3.43 -4.75
N LEU A 45 9.32 -2.66 -3.67
CA LEU A 45 8.06 -2.36 -2.99
C LEU A 45 7.71 -0.87 -3.11
N HIS A 46 8.72 -0.01 -3.00
CA HIS A 46 8.55 1.43 -2.90
C HIS A 46 7.46 1.78 -1.88
N LEU A 47 7.68 1.34 -0.63
CA LEU A 47 6.87 1.74 0.51
C LEU A 47 6.91 3.26 0.61
N ASN A 48 5.78 3.91 0.38
CA ASN A 48 5.73 5.36 0.28
C ASN A 48 4.94 6.02 1.40
N ASP A 49 4.03 5.29 2.04
CA ASP A 49 3.23 5.83 3.13
C ASP A 49 2.74 4.77 4.13
N VAL A 50 2.57 5.20 5.38
CA VAL A 50 1.99 4.43 6.50
C VAL A 50 1.18 5.36 7.41
N GLU A 51 -0.12 5.11 7.54
CA GLU A 51 -1.01 5.88 8.41
C GLU A 51 -1.72 4.97 9.43
N PRO A 52 -1.68 5.27 10.74
CA PRO A 52 -2.50 4.54 11.72
C PRO A 52 -3.96 5.01 11.70
N LEU A 53 -4.90 4.07 11.78
CA LEU A 53 -6.32 4.39 11.96
C LEU A 53 -6.53 5.14 13.28
N SER A 54 -6.95 6.40 13.18
CA SER A 54 -7.16 7.21 14.38
C SER A 54 -8.31 6.65 15.24
N PRO A 55 -8.21 6.70 16.58
CA PRO A 55 -9.31 6.28 17.46
C PRO A 55 -10.64 7.03 17.21
N ARG A 56 -10.56 8.24 16.65
CA ARG A 56 -11.74 9.06 16.33
C ARG A 56 -12.55 8.49 15.17
N LEU A 57 -11.89 7.83 14.22
CA LEU A 57 -12.52 7.27 13.03
C LEU A 57 -12.79 5.77 13.18
N ALA A 58 -12.21 5.09 14.17
CA ALA A 58 -12.26 3.63 14.29
C ALA A 58 -13.69 3.04 14.27
N ASP A 59 -14.66 3.72 14.90
CA ASP A 59 -16.07 3.29 14.92
C ASP A 59 -16.72 3.25 13.51
N GLU A 60 -16.13 3.91 12.52
CA GLU A 60 -16.60 3.96 11.13
C GLU A 60 -16.04 2.81 10.27
N TYR A 61 -15.11 1.98 10.79
CA TYR A 61 -14.45 0.90 10.05
C TYR A 61 -14.63 -0.46 10.76
N PRO A 62 -15.71 -1.21 10.47
CA PRO A 62 -16.06 -2.43 11.21
C PRO A 62 -15.05 -3.59 11.13
N LEU A 63 -14.10 -3.54 10.19
CA LEU A 63 -13.08 -4.56 10.00
C LEU A 63 -11.75 -4.23 10.69
N PHE A 64 -11.60 -3.00 11.18
CA PHE A 64 -10.33 -2.46 11.66
C PHE A 64 -10.46 -1.97 13.10
N ASP A 65 -9.32 -1.91 13.78
CA ASP A 65 -9.19 -1.38 15.13
C ASP A 65 -8.36 -0.10 15.11
N ALA A 66 -8.58 0.77 16.10
CA ALA A 66 -7.76 1.96 16.28
C ALA A 66 -6.28 1.58 16.41
N GLY A 67 -5.43 2.19 15.58
CA GLY A 67 -4.00 1.89 15.50
C GLY A 67 -3.60 0.88 14.42
N ASP A 68 -4.55 0.21 13.75
CA ASP A 68 -4.25 -0.55 12.55
C ASP A 68 -3.57 0.34 11.50
N LEU A 69 -2.57 -0.19 10.80
CA LEU A 69 -1.73 0.56 9.87
C LEU A 69 -2.25 0.40 8.44
N LEU A 70 -2.64 1.51 7.81
CA LEU A 70 -2.82 1.61 6.38
C LEU A 70 -1.46 1.81 5.72
N VAL A 71 -1.08 0.89 4.82
CA VAL A 71 0.25 0.83 4.21
C VAL A 71 0.15 0.89 2.70
N SER A 72 0.97 1.71 2.04
CA SER A 72 1.02 1.81 0.57
C SER A 72 2.38 1.43 -0.01
N LEU A 73 2.33 0.53 -1.00
CA LEU A 73 3.45 0.07 -1.81
C LEU A 73 3.20 0.46 -3.27
N ARG A 74 4.01 1.37 -3.81
CA ARG A 74 3.79 1.96 -5.15
C ARG A 74 4.04 0.96 -6.27
N GLU A 75 5.17 0.26 -6.24
CA GLU A 75 5.61 -0.63 -7.34
C GLU A 75 4.63 -1.79 -7.59
N PRO A 76 4.15 -2.53 -6.57
CA PRO A 76 3.13 -3.57 -6.81
C PRO A 76 1.74 -3.00 -7.11
N HIS A 77 1.54 -1.69 -6.89
CA HIS A 77 0.25 -1.02 -6.78
C HIS A 77 -0.60 -1.69 -5.71
N LEU A 78 -0.15 -1.65 -4.45
CA LEU A 78 -0.83 -2.33 -3.34
C LEU A 78 -1.02 -1.40 -2.16
N VAL A 79 -2.25 -1.35 -1.65
CA VAL A 79 -2.60 -0.75 -0.36
C VAL A 79 -3.19 -1.84 0.52
N PHE A 80 -2.83 -1.87 1.80
CA PHE A 80 -3.38 -2.84 2.75
C PHE A 80 -3.47 -2.28 4.16
N VAL A 81 -4.35 -2.87 4.97
CA VAL A 81 -4.50 -2.56 6.40
C VAL A 81 -3.93 -3.71 7.22
N LEU A 82 -3.01 -3.39 8.12
CA LEU A 82 -2.19 -4.31 8.91
C LEU A 82 -2.42 -4.08 10.41
N ASP A 83 -2.71 -5.15 11.14
CA ASP A 83 -2.56 -5.14 12.59
C ASP A 83 -1.06 -5.08 12.95
N PRO A 84 -0.55 -4.03 13.60
CA PRO A 84 0.87 -3.93 13.91
C PRO A 84 1.33 -4.98 14.94
N ASP A 85 0.46 -5.45 15.83
CA ASP A 85 0.82 -6.38 16.91
C ASP A 85 0.87 -7.82 16.40
N THR A 86 -0.16 -8.24 15.65
CA THR A 86 -0.26 -9.61 15.12
C THR A 86 0.43 -9.78 13.77
N LYS A 87 0.64 -8.67 13.04
CA LYS A 87 1.13 -8.63 11.64
C LYS A 87 0.17 -9.28 10.64
N GLU A 88 -1.10 -9.41 11.01
CA GLU A 88 -2.16 -9.87 10.13
C GLU A 88 -2.65 -8.74 9.23
N THR A 89 -2.72 -9.01 7.93
CA THR A 89 -3.33 -8.10 6.96
C THR A 89 -4.85 -8.31 6.98
N LYS A 90 -5.58 -7.34 7.53
CA LYS A 90 -7.04 -7.39 7.67
C LYS A 90 -7.78 -7.12 6.34
N TRP A 91 -7.16 -6.36 5.44
CA TRP A 91 -7.72 -6.00 4.14
C TRP A 91 -6.63 -5.55 3.16
N HIS A 92 -6.85 -5.69 1.85
CA HIS A 92 -5.95 -5.16 0.82
C HIS A 92 -6.68 -4.84 -0.49
N ALA A 93 -6.13 -3.90 -1.28
CA ALA A 93 -6.54 -3.60 -2.65
C ALA A 93 -5.32 -3.33 -3.54
N SER A 94 -5.42 -3.67 -4.84
CA SER A 94 -4.37 -3.40 -5.83
C SER A 94 -4.87 -2.76 -7.13
N ALA A 95 -6.11 -2.28 -7.08
CA ALA A 95 -6.86 -1.66 -8.17
C ALA A 95 -7.99 -0.83 -7.54
N PRO A 96 -8.50 0.21 -8.21
CA PRO A 96 -8.26 0.58 -9.62
C PRO A 96 -7.04 1.51 -9.83
N PHE A 97 -6.27 1.78 -8.78
CA PHE A 97 -5.15 2.72 -8.82
C PHE A 97 -3.86 2.12 -9.40
N ILE A 98 -2.98 2.99 -9.90
CA ILE A 98 -1.69 2.66 -10.50
C ILE A 98 -0.64 3.60 -9.92
N GLN A 99 0.42 3.01 -9.36
CA GLN A 99 1.55 3.75 -8.75
C GLN A 99 1.10 4.79 -7.72
N GLN A 100 0.12 4.45 -6.90
CA GLN A 100 -0.55 5.32 -5.94
C GLN A 100 0.35 5.81 -4.81
N HIS A 101 -0.07 6.92 -4.21
CA HIS A 101 0.51 7.51 -3.00
C HIS A 101 -0.59 7.90 -2.00
N ASP A 102 -0.17 8.19 -0.77
CA ASP A 102 -0.95 8.85 0.28
C ASP A 102 -2.38 8.30 0.42
N PRO A 103 -2.56 7.00 0.77
CA PRO A 103 -3.84 6.51 1.18
C PRO A 103 -4.22 7.07 2.56
N ASP A 104 -5.45 7.56 2.70
CA ASP A 104 -5.96 8.09 3.97
C ASP A 104 -7.27 7.40 4.37
N PHE A 105 -7.47 7.22 5.68
CA PHE A 105 -8.81 6.94 6.22
C PHE A 105 -9.68 8.21 6.14
N VAL A 106 -10.64 8.27 5.22
CA VAL A 106 -11.43 9.49 4.97
C VAL A 106 -12.82 9.52 5.63
N GLY A 107 -13.22 8.41 6.25
CA GLY A 107 -14.47 8.27 7.00
C GLY A 107 -15.53 7.48 6.25
N ASP A 108 -16.63 7.16 6.94
CA ASP A 108 -17.75 6.34 6.45
C ASP A 108 -17.29 4.97 5.87
N GLY A 109 -16.19 4.43 6.40
CA GLY A 109 -15.59 3.17 5.96
C GLY A 109 -14.76 3.26 4.67
N TRP A 110 -14.56 4.46 4.10
CA TRP A 110 -13.83 4.67 2.85
C TRP A 110 -12.34 4.94 3.07
N ILE A 111 -11.52 4.37 2.19
CA ILE A 111 -10.11 4.73 2.06
C ILE A 111 -9.95 5.59 0.80
N GLY A 112 -9.47 6.82 0.97
CA GLY A 112 -9.11 7.72 -0.12
C GLY A 112 -7.68 7.45 -0.57
N VAL A 113 -7.39 7.50 -1.86
CA VAL A 113 -6.05 7.25 -2.42
C VAL A 113 -5.73 8.23 -3.52
N PHE A 114 -4.54 8.83 -3.48
CA PHE A 114 -3.98 9.57 -4.59
C PHE A 114 -3.44 8.59 -5.65
N ASP A 115 -4.22 8.38 -6.71
CA ASP A 115 -3.86 7.54 -7.84
C ASP A 115 -3.05 8.36 -8.84
N ASN A 116 -1.73 8.16 -8.89
CA ASN A 116 -0.86 8.81 -9.86
C ASN A 116 -1.29 8.52 -11.29
N ASN A 117 -1.82 7.31 -11.53
CA ASN A 117 -2.40 6.84 -12.79
C ASN A 117 -1.41 6.93 -13.98
N GLU A 118 -0.14 6.63 -13.72
CA GLU A 118 0.88 6.52 -14.77
C GLU A 118 0.87 5.10 -15.36
N ASP A 119 0.14 4.90 -16.45
CA ASP A 119 -0.02 3.58 -17.08
C ASP A 119 1.04 3.27 -18.17
N PHE A 120 1.87 4.25 -18.52
CA PHE A 120 2.93 4.17 -19.54
C PHE A 120 2.48 3.57 -20.89
N THR A 121 1.20 3.67 -21.24
CA THR A 121 0.67 3.17 -22.51
C THR A 121 0.48 4.26 -23.56
N GLU A 122 0.49 3.90 -24.85
CA GLU A 122 0.21 4.84 -25.96
C GLU A 122 -1.26 5.30 -26.01
N ARG A 123 -2.18 4.58 -25.35
CA ARG A 123 -3.62 4.93 -25.27
C ARG A 123 -3.96 5.74 -24.02
N GLY A 124 -3.13 5.61 -22.98
CA GLY A 124 -3.19 6.36 -21.74
C GLY A 124 -2.37 7.64 -21.85
N THR A 125 -2.66 8.60 -21.00
CA THR A 125 -1.95 9.86 -20.93
C THR A 125 -0.50 9.57 -20.49
N MET A 126 0.41 9.50 -21.46
CA MET A 126 1.89 9.45 -21.29
C MET A 126 2.46 10.46 -20.26
N LEU A 127 1.65 11.38 -19.75
CA LEU A 127 1.96 12.42 -18.76
C LEU A 127 1.03 12.37 -17.52
N GLY A 128 0.51 11.21 -17.13
CA GLY A 128 -0.27 11.04 -15.89
C GLY A 128 -1.77 10.94 -16.11
N GLY A 129 -2.58 11.68 -15.35
CA GLY A 129 -4.03 11.52 -15.26
C GLY A 129 -4.51 11.30 -13.83
N SER A 130 -3.78 11.89 -12.88
CA SER A 130 -3.94 11.60 -11.46
C SER A 130 -5.34 11.93 -10.99
N ARG A 131 -5.84 11.12 -10.08
CA ARG A 131 -7.19 11.23 -9.53
C ARG A 131 -7.19 10.82 -8.07
N ILE A 132 -8.25 11.22 -7.37
CA ILE A 132 -8.56 10.61 -6.09
C ILE A 132 -9.53 9.46 -6.35
N VAL A 133 -9.21 8.30 -5.80
CA VAL A 133 -10.10 7.15 -5.76
C VAL A 133 -10.50 6.93 -4.31
N ALA A 134 -11.79 6.65 -4.07
CA ALA A 134 -12.26 6.13 -2.79
C ALA A 134 -12.68 4.68 -2.98
N MET A 135 -12.29 3.80 -2.05
CA MET A 135 -12.62 2.37 -2.08
C MET A 135 -13.00 1.83 -0.71
#